data_AF-A0A969T5B6-F1
#
_entry.id   AF-A0A969T5B6-F1
#
_cell.length_a   1.000
_cell.length_b   1.000
_cell.length_c   1.000
_cell.angle_alpha   90.00
_cell.angle_beta   90.00
_cell.angle_gamma   90.00
#
_symmetry.space_group_name_H-M   'P 1'
#
loop_
_entity.id
_entity.type
_entity.pdbx_description
1 polymer ?
#
loop_
_entity_poly.entity_id
_entity_poly.type
_entity_poly.pdbx_seq_one_letter_code
_entity_poly.pdbx_strand_id
1 'polypeptide(L)'
;MGSQGYDRKLIMQFGFLAFGVTISAGILANGLTWRTTPILIYGLCVGLTGIFCTKPFFNLDNYSATQATIHSALAQIAGATFTLGILLQLFYSADKSEKWIHFVFFVLVVGFSASFGLVKNYQGIAQRLLYLTSFIWLIKFYKP
;
A
#
# COMPACT_ATOMS: atom_id res chain seq x y z
N MET A 1 0.59 5.73 -11.21
CA MET A 1 1.48 5.69 -10.03
C MET A 1 2.86 6.21 -10.42
N GLY A 2 3.64 6.80 -9.51
CA GLY A 2 4.84 7.61 -9.81
C GLY A 2 5.77 6.90 -10.80
N SER A 3 5.67 7.27 -12.07
CA SER A 3 6.20 6.49 -13.18
C SER A 3 7.21 7.34 -13.94
N GLN A 4 8.30 6.69 -14.36
CA GLN A 4 9.38 7.37 -15.06
C GLN A 4 8.85 7.94 -16.38
N GLY A 5 9.21 9.18 -16.71
CA GLY A 5 8.78 9.84 -17.95
C GLY A 5 7.44 10.60 -17.90
N TYR A 6 6.71 10.61 -16.78
CA TYR A 6 5.53 11.48 -16.62
C TYR A 6 5.93 12.87 -16.08
N ASP A 7 5.46 13.95 -16.73
CA ASP A 7 5.73 15.35 -16.33
C ASP A 7 5.27 15.64 -14.89
N ARG A 8 4.14 15.07 -14.49
CA ARG A 8 3.55 15.31 -13.16
C ARG A 8 3.85 14.20 -12.15
N LYS A 9 4.91 13.39 -12.36
CA LYS A 9 5.27 12.29 -11.45
C LYS A 9 5.50 12.75 -10.01
N LEU A 10 6.03 13.96 -9.82
CA LEU A 10 6.37 14.53 -8.52
C LEU A 10 5.17 14.62 -7.56
N ILE A 11 3.97 14.93 -8.08
CA ILE A 11 2.74 15.01 -7.26
C ILE A 11 2.50 13.67 -6.56
N MET A 12 2.69 12.58 -7.29
CA MET A 12 2.43 11.23 -6.81
C MET A 12 3.57 10.68 -5.95
N GLN A 13 4.81 11.05 -6.25
CA GLN A 13 5.97 10.76 -5.40
C GLN A 13 5.83 11.42 -4.04
N PHE A 14 5.45 12.70 -4.03
CA PHE A 14 5.18 13.43 -2.80
C PHE A 14 4.01 12.83 -2.03
N GLY A 15 2.93 12.45 -2.72
CA GLY A 15 1.78 11.78 -2.09
C GLY A 15 2.17 10.48 -1.37
N PHE A 16 2.92 9.60 -2.03
CA PHE A 16 3.39 8.35 -1.41
C PHE A 16 4.38 8.61 -0.26
N LEU A 17 5.32 9.53 -0.44
CA LEU A 17 6.31 9.88 0.57
C LEU A 17 5.64 10.47 1.82
N ALA A 18 4.79 11.48 1.64
CA ALA A 18 4.06 12.11 2.74
C ALA A 18 3.17 11.09 3.47
N PHE A 19 2.42 10.28 2.72
CA PHE A 19 1.56 9.25 3.32
C PHE A 19 2.35 8.21 4.12
N GLY A 20 3.46 7.70 3.56
CA GLY A 20 4.33 6.76 4.25
C GLY A 20 4.92 7.34 5.53
N VAL A 21 5.43 8.58 5.46
CA VAL A 21 5.98 9.30 6.63
C VAL A 21 4.91 9.52 7.68
N THR A 22 3.70 9.95 7.31
CA THR A 22 2.61 10.17 8.27
C THR A 22 2.23 8.89 9.02
N ILE A 23 2.12 7.75 8.32
CA ILE A 23 1.81 6.47 8.97
C ILE A 23 2.95 6.05 9.89
N SER A 24 4.18 6.09 9.41
CA SER A 24 5.34 5.66 10.19
C SER A 24 5.54 6.53 11.43
N ALA A 25 5.44 7.86 11.29
CA ALA A 25 5.51 8.78 12.43
C ALA A 25 4.36 8.57 13.41
N GLY A 26 3.14 8.37 12.91
CA GLY A 26 1.97 8.09 13.75
C GLY A 26 2.13 6.82 14.59
N ILE A 27 2.67 5.74 14.02
CA ILE A 27 2.92 4.51 14.78
C ILE A 27 4.04 4.70 15.81
N LEU A 28 5.16 5.32 15.41
CA LEU A 28 6.27 5.55 16.33
C LEU A 28 5.88 6.47 17.50
N ALA A 29 5.04 7.47 17.26
CA ALA A 29 4.55 8.38 18.29
C ALA A 29 3.57 7.72 19.28
N ASN A 30 2.74 6.77 18.81
CA ASN A 30 1.77 6.07 19.66
C ASN A 30 2.32 4.79 20.31
N GLY A 31 3.55 4.40 19.96
CA GLY A 31 4.23 3.24 20.51
C GLY A 31 4.35 2.08 19.52
N LEU A 32 5.55 1.52 19.44
CA LEU A 32 5.82 0.36 18.61
C LEU A 32 5.44 -0.92 19.36
N THR A 33 4.47 -1.65 18.82
CA THR A 33 4.12 -2.99 19.29
C THR A 33 4.27 -3.97 18.14
N TRP A 34 4.34 -5.26 18.46
CA TRP A 34 4.39 -6.29 17.43
C TRP A 34 3.13 -6.28 16.54
N ARG A 35 1.98 -5.77 17.04
CA ARG A 35 0.72 -5.64 16.29
C ARG A 35 0.74 -4.47 15.30
N THR A 36 1.44 -3.38 15.64
CA THR A 36 1.58 -2.20 14.77
C THR A 36 2.75 -2.33 13.78
N THR A 37 3.67 -3.26 14.03
CA THR A 37 4.87 -3.49 13.21
C THR A 37 4.57 -3.74 11.72
N PRO A 38 3.59 -4.59 11.32
CA PRO A 38 3.28 -4.77 9.90
C PRO A 38 2.82 -3.49 9.21
N ILE A 39 2.05 -2.65 9.90
CA ILE A 39 1.58 -1.36 9.36
C ILE A 39 2.73 -0.34 9.30
N LEU A 40 3.70 -0.41 10.22
CA LEU A 40 4.92 0.38 10.13
C LEU A 40 5.74 0.02 8.89
N ILE A 41 5.96 -1.28 8.64
CA ILE A 41 6.68 -1.74 7.45
C ILE A 41 5.93 -1.32 6.19
N TYR A 42 4.60 -1.44 6.18
CA TYR A 42 3.77 -0.91 5.10
C TYR A 42 4.02 0.58 4.85
N GLY A 43 3.96 1.42 5.89
CA GLY A 43 4.20 2.87 5.76
C GLY A 43 5.58 3.20 5.20
N LEU A 44 6.62 2.52 5.69
CA LEU A 44 8.00 2.68 5.21
C LEU A 44 8.12 2.28 3.73
N CYS A 45 7.61 1.11 3.36
CA CYS A 45 7.67 0.62 1.98
C CYS A 45 6.90 1.55 1.03
N VAL A 46 5.69 1.99 1.42
CA VAL A 46 4.92 2.95 0.60
C VAL A 46 5.67 4.28 0.47
N GLY A 47 6.25 4.80 1.54
CA GLY A 47 7.09 6.01 1.49
C GLY A 47 8.24 5.87 0.49
N LEU A 48 8.97 4.75 0.55
CA LEU A 48 10.07 4.45 -0.37
C LEU A 48 9.60 4.26 -1.82
N THR A 49 8.39 3.75 -2.06
CA THR A 49 7.81 3.73 -3.43
C THR A 49 7.54 5.13 -4.00
N GLY A 50 7.50 6.16 -3.15
CA GLY A 50 7.51 7.56 -3.60
C GLY A 50 8.86 8.01 -4.14
N ILE A 51 9.96 7.44 -3.64
CA ILE A 51 11.33 7.77 -4.07
C ILE A 51 11.69 7.02 -5.35
N PHE A 52 11.45 5.71 -5.38
CA PHE A 52 11.76 4.86 -6.52
C PHE A 52 10.58 4.81 -7.49
N CYS A 53 10.77 5.23 -8.74
CA CYS A 53 9.68 5.29 -9.73
C CYS A 53 9.49 3.96 -10.48
N THR A 54 8.23 3.60 -10.71
CA THR A 54 7.86 2.43 -11.51
C THR A 54 8.05 2.66 -13.02
N LYS A 55 8.03 1.56 -13.79
CA LYS A 55 8.10 1.58 -15.25
C LYS A 55 6.91 2.37 -15.86
N PRO A 56 7.11 3.15 -16.94
CA PRO A 56 6.01 3.72 -17.70
C PRO A 56 5.14 2.69 -18.40
N PHE A 57 3.85 2.99 -18.48
CA PHE A 57 2.87 2.22 -19.25
C PHE A 57 3.01 2.44 -20.76
N PHE A 58 3.65 3.54 -21.16
CA PHE A 58 4.02 3.80 -22.54
C PHE A 58 5.47 3.37 -22.79
N ASN A 59 5.80 3.09 -24.05
CA ASN A 59 7.17 2.77 -24.44
C ASN A 59 8.03 4.02 -24.28
N LEU A 60 8.95 3.97 -23.32
CA LEU A 60 10.00 4.96 -23.13
C LEU A 60 11.32 4.25 -23.39
N ASP A 61 12.08 4.72 -24.38
CA ASP A 61 13.30 4.05 -24.85
C ASP A 61 14.35 3.91 -23.74
N ASN A 62 14.37 4.86 -22.80
CA ASN A 62 15.31 4.86 -21.68
C ASN A 62 14.57 5.04 -20.36
N TYR A 63 14.42 3.94 -19.59
CA TYR A 63 14.00 3.98 -18.19
C TYR A 63 14.97 3.17 -17.32
N SER A 64 15.13 3.57 -16.06
CA SER A 64 15.93 2.81 -15.09
C SER A 64 15.17 1.56 -14.66
N ALA A 65 15.61 0.41 -15.19
CA ALA A 65 15.08 -0.90 -14.78
C ALA A 65 15.29 -1.16 -13.29
N THR A 66 16.43 -0.75 -12.73
CA THR A 66 16.74 -0.88 -11.30
C THR A 66 15.71 -0.19 -10.42
N GLN A 67 15.34 1.06 -10.73
CA GLN A 67 14.31 1.78 -9.97
C GLN A 67 12.94 1.10 -10.07
N ALA A 68 12.58 0.61 -11.26
CA ALA A 68 11.32 -0.10 -11.45
C ALA A 68 11.25 -1.41 -10.64
N THR A 69 12.36 -2.16 -10.60
CA THR A 69 12.46 -3.39 -9.80
C THR A 69 12.36 -3.10 -8.31
N ILE A 70 13.09 -2.09 -7.81
CA ILE A 70 13.03 -1.69 -6.39
C ILE A 70 11.61 -1.23 -6.02
N HIS A 71 10.97 -0.40 -6.85
CA HIS A 71 9.59 0.02 -6.64
C HIS A 71 8.64 -1.17 -6.56
N SER A 72 8.76 -2.13 -7.49
CA SER A 72 7.90 -3.32 -7.52
C SER A 72 8.09 -4.17 -6.26
N ALA A 73 9.33 -4.40 -5.84
CA ALA A 73 9.62 -5.14 -4.62
C ALA A 73 9.02 -4.45 -3.37
N LEU A 74 9.21 -3.13 -3.24
CA LEU A 74 8.65 -2.36 -2.14
C LEU A 74 7.12 -2.37 -2.14
N ALA A 75 6.49 -2.25 -3.31
CA ALA A 75 5.03 -2.31 -3.44
C ALA A 75 4.47 -3.69 -3.05
N GLN A 76 5.16 -4.77 -3.41
CA GLN A 76 4.79 -6.14 -3.02
C GLN A 76 4.93 -6.35 -1.51
N ILE A 77 6.05 -5.91 -0.93
CA ILE A 77 6.26 -5.99 0.53
C ILE A 77 5.19 -5.18 1.25
N ALA A 78 4.89 -3.96 0.79
CA ALA A 78 3.82 -3.14 1.35
C ALA A 78 2.45 -3.85 1.30
N GLY A 79 2.08 -4.43 0.15
CA GLY A 79 0.83 -5.17 0.03
C GLY A 79 0.74 -6.37 0.98
N ALA A 80 1.83 -7.13 1.09
CA ALA A 80 1.91 -8.29 1.98
C ALA A 80 1.81 -7.90 3.46
N THR A 81 2.56 -6.89 3.90
CA THR A 81 2.55 -6.46 5.31
C THR A 81 1.27 -5.74 5.69
N PHE A 82 0.64 -5.02 4.77
CA PHE A 82 -0.69 -4.45 4.97
C PHE A 82 -1.74 -5.54 5.19
N THR A 83 -1.72 -6.57 4.34
CA THR A 83 -2.62 -7.74 4.46
C THR A 83 -2.40 -8.46 5.79
N LEU A 84 -1.15 -8.65 6.21
CA LEU A 84 -0.81 -9.20 7.52
C LEU A 84 -1.33 -8.32 8.66
N GLY A 85 -1.22 -7.00 8.54
CA GLY A 85 -1.76 -6.06 9.53
C GLY A 85 -3.28 -6.16 9.68
N ILE A 86 -4.03 -6.32 8.57
CA ILE A 86 -5.48 -6.57 8.63
C ILE A 86 -5.77 -7.92 9.33
N LEU A 87 -5.01 -8.97 9.01
CA LEU A 87 -5.17 -10.28 9.65
C LEU A 87 -4.91 -10.20 11.16
N LEU A 88 -3.87 -9.50 11.60
CA LEU A 88 -3.62 -9.33 13.03
C LEU A 88 -4.79 -8.63 13.72
N GLN A 89 -5.34 -7.56 13.13
CA GLN A 89 -6.52 -6.91 13.68
C GLN A 89 -7.72 -7.86 13.73
N LEU A 90 -7.97 -8.63 12.67
CA LEU A 90 -9.01 -9.66 12.63
C LEU A 90 -8.91 -10.68 13.78
N PHE A 91 -7.70 -11.15 14.10
CA PHE A 91 -7.50 -12.14 15.17
C PHE A 91 -7.64 -11.51 16.56
N TYR A 92 -7.16 -10.27 16.75
CA TYR A 92 -7.06 -9.63 18.06
C TYR A 92 -8.22 -8.67 18.43
N SER A 93 -9.12 -8.33 17.49
CA SER A 93 -10.35 -7.61 17.82
C SER A 93 -11.21 -8.43 18.79
N ALA A 94 -11.71 -7.81 19.86
CA ALA A 94 -12.58 -8.48 20.82
C ALA A 94 -14.03 -8.57 20.31
N ASP A 95 -14.50 -7.55 19.58
CA ASP A 95 -15.87 -7.48 19.08
C ASP A 95 -16.03 -8.27 17.77
N LYS A 96 -17.09 -9.09 17.70
CA LYS A 96 -17.46 -9.85 16.49
C LYS A 96 -17.80 -8.92 15.33
N SER A 97 -18.38 -7.74 15.59
CA SER A 97 -18.72 -6.78 14.53
C SER A 97 -17.45 -6.26 13.83
N GLU A 98 -16.44 -5.89 14.61
CA GLU A 98 -15.14 -5.43 14.12
C GLU A 98 -14.42 -6.52 13.34
N LYS A 99 -14.45 -7.77 13.83
CA LYS A 99 -13.87 -8.91 13.10
C LYS A 99 -14.45 -9.05 11.70
N TRP A 100 -15.77 -8.99 11.54
CA TRP A 100 -16.38 -9.08 10.22
C TRP A 100 -15.95 -7.93 9.31
N ILE A 101 -15.79 -6.72 9.85
CA ILE A 101 -15.27 -5.59 9.07
C ILE A 101 -13.84 -5.89 8.60
N HIS A 102 -12.93 -6.28 9.49
CA HIS A 102 -11.55 -6.64 9.10
C HIS A 102 -11.50 -7.78 8.08
N PHE A 103 -12.37 -8.78 8.22
CA PHE A 103 -12.46 -9.90 7.27
C PHE A 103 -12.90 -9.45 5.88
N VAL A 104 -13.93 -8.59 5.78
CA VAL A 104 -14.38 -8.03 4.50
C VAL A 104 -13.25 -7.22 3.84
N PHE A 105 -12.56 -6.37 4.61
CA PHE A 105 -11.40 -5.62 4.08
C PHE A 105 -10.26 -6.54 3.64
N PHE A 106 -9.99 -7.62 4.37
CA PHE A 106 -9.00 -8.62 3.98
C PHE A 106 -9.35 -9.24 2.63
N VAL A 107 -10.59 -9.70 2.45
CA VAL A 107 -11.06 -10.30 1.19
C VAL A 107 -10.98 -9.28 0.04
N LEU A 108 -11.38 -8.02 0.28
CA LEU A 108 -11.29 -6.97 -0.74
C LEU A 108 -9.85 -6.68 -1.15
N VAL A 109 -8.94 -6.52 -0.18
CA VAL A 109 -7.53 -6.21 -0.45
C VAL A 109 -6.84 -7.35 -1.19
N VAL A 110 -7.06 -8.59 -0.76
CA VAL A 110 -6.51 -9.78 -1.44
C VAL A 110 -7.13 -9.92 -2.84
N GLY A 111 -8.44 -9.73 -2.95
CA GLY A 111 -9.16 -9.80 -4.22
C GLY A 111 -8.67 -8.76 -5.23
N PHE A 112 -8.52 -7.50 -4.82
CA PHE A 112 -7.96 -6.46 -5.67
C PHE A 112 -6.50 -6.73 -6.03
N SER A 113 -5.70 -7.22 -5.09
CA SER A 113 -4.29 -7.60 -5.36
C SER A 113 -4.20 -8.71 -6.39
N ALA A 114 -5.03 -9.75 -6.28
CA ALA A 114 -5.10 -10.84 -7.27
C ALA A 114 -5.58 -10.33 -8.63
N SER A 115 -6.57 -9.43 -8.65
CA SER A 115 -7.10 -8.84 -9.89
C SER A 115 -6.04 -8.06 -10.68
N PHE A 116 -5.03 -7.50 -10.00
CA PHE A 116 -3.92 -6.79 -10.65
C PHE A 116 -3.11 -7.70 -11.59
N GLY A 117 -2.98 -9.00 -11.23
CA GLY A 117 -2.33 -10.01 -12.07
C GLY A 117 -3.20 -10.54 -13.21
N LEU A 118 -4.53 -10.55 -13.01
CA LEU A 118 -5.48 -11.13 -13.96
C LEU A 118 -5.95 -10.13 -15.02
N VAL A 119 -6.11 -8.84 -14.67
CA VAL A 119 -6.78 -7.85 -15.53
C VAL A 119 -5.77 -6.84 -16.10
N LYS A 120 -4.92 -7.29 -17.04
CA LYS A 120 -3.82 -6.50 -17.63
C LYS A 120 -4.24 -5.15 -18.23
N ASN A 121 -5.44 -5.08 -18.82
CA ASN A 121 -5.95 -3.85 -19.46
C ASN A 121 -6.49 -2.80 -18.47
N TYR A 122 -6.82 -3.21 -17.22
CA TYR A 122 -7.46 -2.33 -16.22
C TYR A 122 -6.67 -2.27 -14.91
N GLN A 123 -5.38 -2.57 -14.94
CA GLN A 123 -4.50 -2.57 -13.76
C GLN A 123 -4.57 -1.25 -12.99
N GLY A 124 -4.65 -0.12 -13.68
CA GLY A 124 -4.77 1.20 -13.04
C GLY A 124 -6.05 1.38 -12.23
N ILE A 125 -7.17 0.76 -12.64
CA ILE A 125 -8.44 0.81 -11.90
C ILE A 125 -8.34 -0.05 -10.65
N ALA A 126 -7.89 -1.31 -10.80
CA ALA A 126 -7.68 -2.23 -9.69
C ALA A 126 -6.76 -1.61 -8.61
N GLN A 127 -5.68 -0.95 -9.04
CA GLN A 127 -4.75 -0.30 -8.12
C GLN A 127 -5.38 0.87 -7.37
N ARG A 128 -6.22 1.70 -8.02
CA ARG A 128 -6.94 2.79 -7.35
C ARG A 128 -7.96 2.26 -6.34
N LEU A 129 -8.69 1.20 -6.69
CA LEU A 129 -9.65 0.55 -5.79
C LEU A 129 -8.94 -0.06 -4.58
N LEU A 130 -7.79 -0.71 -4.79
CA LEU A 130 -6.94 -1.22 -3.72
C LEU A 130 -6.54 -0.11 -2.75
N TYR A 131 -5.94 0.99 -3.25
CA TYR A 131 -5.51 2.10 -2.39
C TYR A 131 -6.68 2.78 -1.68
N LEU A 132 -7.81 2.99 -2.36
CA LEU A 132 -9.00 3.58 -1.74
C LEU A 132 -9.52 2.71 -0.59
N THR A 133 -9.59 1.41 -0.80
CA THR A 133 -10.04 0.44 0.20
C THR A 133 -9.08 0.39 1.38
N SER A 134 -7.78 0.31 1.12
CA SER A 134 -6.73 0.36 2.15
C SER A 134 -6.78 1.65 2.98
N PHE A 135 -7.03 2.79 2.32
CA PHE A 135 -7.10 4.09 2.96
C PHE A 135 -8.32 4.23 3.88
N ILE A 136 -9.50 3.79 3.40
CA ILE A 136 -10.72 3.77 4.23
C ILE A 136 -10.49 2.91 5.48
N TRP A 137 -9.84 1.76 5.32
CA TRP A 137 -9.52 0.88 6.44
C TRP A 137 -8.61 1.55 7.47
N LEU A 138 -7.51 2.16 7.02
CA LEU A 138 -6.55 2.85 7.89
C LEU A 138 -7.16 4.00 8.68
N ILE A 139 -8.08 4.76 8.08
CA ILE A 139 -8.67 5.93 8.76
C ILE A 139 -9.77 5.55 9.74
N LYS A 140 -10.65 4.62 9.35
CA LYS A 140 -11.88 4.36 10.12
C LYS A 140 -11.80 3.16 11.04
N PHE A 141 -10.99 2.16 10.70
CA PHE A 141 -11.08 0.84 11.32
C PHE A 141 -9.76 0.35 11.91
N TYR A 142 -8.64 0.97 11.55
CA TYR A 142 -7.36 0.65 12.18
C TYR A 142 -7.29 1.26 13.58
N LYS A 143 -7.02 0.41 14.57
CA LYS A 143 -6.77 0.80 15.97
C LYS A 143 -5.35 0.36 16.35
N PRO A 144 -4.44 1.32 16.64
CA PRO A 144 -3.06 1.00 17.00
C PRO A 144 -2.95 0.23 18.32
#